data_AF-A0A0F0KVU6-F1
#
_entry.id   AF-A0A0F0KVU6-F1
#
_cell.length_a   1.000
_cell.length_b   1.000
_cell.length_c   1.000
_cell.angle_alpha   90.00
_cell.angle_beta   90.00
_cell.angle_gamma   90.00
#
_symmetry.space_group_name_H-M   'P 1'
#
loop_
_entity.id
_entity.type
_entity.pdbx_description
1 polymer ?
#
loop_
_entity_poly.entity_id
_entity_poly.type
_entity_poly.pdbx_seq_one_letter_code
_entity_poly.pdbx_strand_id
1 'polypeptide(L)'
;MSTVWTDDVVPSSEVLEGIAVLQRSAAHDAEVFSQVVAVAKSILKRNASISESKLIEQLTTEAEVNESLASSAVWRLSDEGALRQSSDIFELSFAR
;
A
#
# COMPACT_ATOMS: atom_id res chain seq x y z
N MET A 1 -17.41 -48.32 43.74
CA MET A 1 -17.23 -49.08 42.49
C MET A 1 -17.91 -48.31 41.35
N SER A 2 -17.29 -48.33 40.18
CA SER A 2 -17.64 -47.71 38.87
C SER A 2 -17.10 -46.31 38.55
N THR A 3 -16.63 -46.20 37.31
CA THR A 3 -15.57 -45.38 36.72
C THR A 3 -16.04 -44.79 35.38
N VAL A 4 -15.54 -43.58 35.01
CA VAL A 4 -15.28 -43.05 33.63
C VAL A 4 -16.56 -42.58 32.87
N TRP A 5 -16.65 -41.43 32.18
CA TRP A 5 -15.83 -40.85 31.09
C TRP A 5 -15.59 -39.32 31.21
N THR A 6 -14.35 -38.90 30.92
CA THR A 6 -13.92 -37.54 30.52
C THR A 6 -14.28 -37.24 29.06
N ASP A 7 -14.00 -36.00 28.61
CA ASP A 7 -14.28 -35.37 27.29
C ASP A 7 -15.72 -34.84 27.15
N ASP A 8 -15.97 -33.54 26.94
CA ASP A 8 -15.33 -32.68 25.94
C ASP A 8 -15.45 -31.22 26.40
N VAL A 9 -14.35 -30.61 26.80
CA VAL A 9 -14.27 -29.14 26.89
C VAL A 9 -14.00 -28.68 25.48
N VAL A 10 -15.06 -28.40 24.71
CA VAL A 10 -14.94 -27.66 23.45
C VAL A 10 -14.22 -26.35 23.79
N PRO A 11 -12.99 -26.09 23.29
CA PRO A 11 -12.45 -24.76 23.38
C PRO A 11 -13.36 -23.89 22.49
N SER A 12 -14.20 -23.06 23.13
CA SER A 12 -15.05 -22.10 22.44
C SER A 12 -14.20 -21.36 21.42
N SER A 13 -14.65 -21.47 20.18
CA SER A 13 -13.97 -21.09 18.94
C SER A 13 -13.83 -19.56 18.75
N GLU A 14 -13.58 -18.80 19.82
CA GLU A 14 -13.46 -17.33 19.82
C GLU A 14 -12.05 -16.84 19.45
N VAL A 15 -11.09 -17.75 19.27
CA VAL A 15 -9.68 -17.39 18.98
C VAL A 15 -9.40 -17.27 17.46
N LEU A 16 -10.26 -17.80 16.59
CA LEU A 16 -9.98 -17.90 15.15
C LEU A 16 -10.35 -16.65 14.33
N GLU A 17 -11.24 -15.79 14.83
CA GLU A 17 -11.67 -14.59 14.08
C GLU A 17 -10.66 -13.43 14.18
N GLY A 18 -9.80 -13.43 15.21
CA GLY A 18 -8.80 -12.38 15.43
C GLY A 18 -7.60 -12.40 14.46
N ILE A 19 -7.26 -13.57 13.90
CA ILE A 19 -6.09 -13.72 13.00
C ILE A 19 -6.44 -13.32 11.55
N ALA A 20 -7.68 -13.52 11.12
CA ALA A 20 -8.14 -13.18 9.77
C ALA A 20 -8.25 -11.66 9.53
N VAL A 21 -8.44 -10.86 10.58
CA VAL A 21 -8.56 -9.39 10.48
C VAL A 21 -7.22 -8.74 10.12
N LEU A 22 -6.09 -9.28 10.60
CA LEU A 22 -4.76 -8.72 10.33
C LEU A 22 -4.30 -8.96 8.88
N GLN A 23 -4.64 -10.12 8.30
CA GLN A 23 -4.28 -10.41 6.90
C GLN A 23 -5.13 -9.63 5.89
N ARG A 24 -6.38 -9.30 6.24
CA ARG A 24 -7.27 -8.53 5.37
C ARG A 24 -6.82 -7.08 5.24
N SER A 25 -6.29 -6.49 6.31
CA SER A 25 -5.71 -5.14 6.28
C SER A 25 -4.45 -5.06 5.39
N ALA A 26 -3.50 -5.98 5.53
CA ALA A 26 -2.28 -5.94 4.73
C ALA A 26 -2.52 -6.14 3.23
N ALA A 27 -3.48 -7.00 2.84
CA ALA A 27 -3.87 -7.17 1.44
C ALA A 27 -4.57 -5.93 0.88
N HIS A 28 -5.43 -5.29 1.67
CA HIS A 28 -6.08 -4.04 1.30
C HIS A 28 -5.07 -2.89 1.15
N ASP A 29 -4.13 -2.77 2.09
CA ASP A 29 -3.06 -1.76 2.02
C ASP A 29 -2.17 -1.96 0.79
N ALA A 30 -1.85 -3.21 0.42
CA ALA A 30 -1.09 -3.51 -0.79
C ALA A 30 -1.86 -3.15 -2.08
N GLU A 31 -3.17 -3.37 -2.10
CA GLU A 31 -4.03 -3.02 -3.24
C GLU A 31 -4.13 -1.51 -3.42
N VAL A 32 -4.39 -0.78 -2.33
CA VAL A 32 -4.40 0.70 -2.33
C VAL A 32 -3.04 1.23 -2.77
N PHE A 33 -1.95 0.69 -2.23
CA PHE A 33 -0.60 1.10 -2.63
C PHE A 33 -0.33 0.84 -4.12
N SER A 34 -0.74 -0.33 -4.64
CA SER A 34 -0.62 -0.67 -6.06
C SER A 34 -1.42 0.30 -6.95
N GLN A 35 -2.60 0.72 -6.50
CA GLN A 35 -3.40 1.72 -7.19
C GLN A 35 -2.71 3.09 -7.21
N VAL A 36 -2.18 3.55 -6.07
CA VAL A 36 -1.43 4.83 -5.98
C VAL A 36 -0.21 4.81 -6.91
N VAL A 37 0.52 3.70 -6.96
CA VAL A 37 1.65 3.51 -7.89
C VAL A 37 1.21 3.59 -9.35
N ALA A 38 0.08 2.98 -9.71
CA ALA A 38 -0.44 3.03 -11.08
C ALA A 38 -0.84 4.46 -11.47
N VAL A 39 -1.49 5.19 -10.56
CA VAL A 39 -1.85 6.61 -10.76
C VAL A 39 -0.60 7.47 -10.90
N ALA A 40 0.41 7.29 -10.06
CA ALA A 40 1.68 8.04 -10.15
C ALA A 40 2.33 7.85 -11.52
N LYS A 41 2.43 6.60 -11.99
CA LYS A 41 2.95 6.29 -13.32
C LYS A 41 2.12 6.95 -14.43
N SER A 42 0.79 7.02 -14.29
CA SER A 42 -0.09 7.70 -15.24
C SER A 42 0.17 9.21 -15.28
N ILE A 43 0.26 9.87 -14.11
CA ILE A 43 0.57 11.30 -13.97
C ILE A 43 1.88 11.62 -14.68
N LEU A 44 2.93 10.84 -14.42
CA LEU A 44 4.26 11.06 -15.00
C LEU A 44 4.33 10.72 -16.49
N LYS A 45 3.51 9.79 -16.99
CA LYS A 45 3.40 9.56 -18.44
C LYS A 45 2.81 10.78 -19.16
N ARG A 46 1.89 11.51 -18.52
CA ARG A 46 1.32 12.76 -19.05
C ARG A 46 2.25 13.96 -18.84
N ASN A 47 3.09 13.92 -17.80
CA ASN A 47 4.01 14.98 -17.43
C ASN A 47 5.45 14.45 -17.43
N ALA A 48 6.20 14.71 -18.51
CA ALA A 48 7.58 14.25 -18.65
C ALA A 48 8.47 14.58 -17.43
N SER A 49 8.18 15.70 -16.77
CA SER A 49 8.81 16.16 -15.53
C SER A 49 7.76 16.87 -14.67
N ILE A 50 7.77 16.61 -13.36
CA ILE A 50 6.83 17.23 -12.40
C ILE A 50 7.53 17.49 -11.07
N SER A 51 7.20 18.58 -10.37
CA SER A 51 7.75 18.82 -9.03
C SER A 51 7.14 17.85 -8.01
N GLU A 52 7.90 17.54 -6.96
CA GLU A 52 7.46 16.64 -5.89
C GLU A 52 6.10 17.05 -5.31
N SER A 53 5.95 18.32 -4.93
CA SER A 53 4.70 18.83 -4.34
C SER A 53 3.51 18.68 -5.29
N LYS A 54 3.72 18.90 -6.59
CA LYS A 54 2.65 18.79 -7.60
C LYS A 54 2.31 17.33 -7.93
N LEU A 55 3.29 16.43 -7.84
CA LEU A 55 3.07 15.00 -7.97
C LEU A 55 2.25 14.47 -6.78
N ILE A 56 2.61 14.88 -5.56
CA ILE A 56 1.87 14.54 -4.34
C ILE A 56 0.43 15.08 -4.41
N GLU A 57 0.23 16.35 -4.78
CA GLU A 57 -1.10 16.95 -4.93
C GLU A 57 -1.98 16.23 -5.97
N GLN A 58 -1.40 15.83 -7.11
CA GLN A 58 -2.14 15.05 -8.10
C GLN A 58 -2.42 13.64 -7.61
N LEU A 59 -1.51 13.02 -6.86
CA LEU A 59 -1.72 11.69 -6.29
C LEU A 59 -2.83 11.67 -5.25
N THR A 60 -2.87 12.65 -4.35
CA THR A 60 -3.94 12.75 -3.36
C THR A 60 -5.31 12.96 -4.03
N THR A 61 -5.33 13.73 -5.12
CA THR A 61 -6.57 14.01 -5.87
C THR A 61 -7.02 12.83 -6.75
N GLU A 62 -6.11 12.23 -7.52
CA GLU A 62 -6.46 11.18 -8.50
C GLU A 62 -6.53 9.78 -7.91
N ALA A 63 -5.78 9.51 -6.84
CA ALA A 63 -5.86 8.23 -6.12
C ALA A 63 -6.76 8.31 -4.88
N GLU A 64 -7.33 9.49 -4.56
CA GLU A 64 -8.18 9.73 -3.40
C GLU A 64 -7.53 9.30 -2.07
N VAL A 65 -6.21 9.54 -1.95
CA VAL A 65 -5.41 9.16 -0.78
C VAL A 65 -4.94 10.38 0.00
N ASN A 66 -4.54 10.15 1.25
CA ASN A 66 -3.91 11.20 2.06
C ASN A 66 -2.47 11.49 1.58
N GLU A 67 -1.98 12.68 1.95
CA GLU A 67 -0.65 13.16 1.58
C GLU A 67 0.47 12.21 2.03
N SER A 68 0.37 11.65 3.24
CA SER A 68 1.37 10.71 3.78
C SER A 68 1.55 9.47 2.91
N LEU A 69 0.44 8.91 2.40
CA LEU A 69 0.45 7.73 1.54
C LEU A 69 0.97 8.08 0.14
N ALA A 70 0.58 9.24 -0.40
CA ALA A 70 1.11 9.75 -1.66
C ALA A 70 2.63 9.97 -1.59
N SER A 71 3.14 10.63 -0.55
CA SER A 71 4.57 10.85 -0.33
C SER A 71 5.33 9.53 -0.18
N SER A 72 4.77 8.57 0.55
CA SER A 72 5.36 7.23 0.70
C SER A 72 5.45 6.49 -0.63
N ALA A 73 4.43 6.62 -1.49
CA ALA A 73 4.44 6.04 -2.83
C ALA A 73 5.46 6.69 -3.75
N VAL A 74 5.59 8.03 -3.72
CA VAL A 74 6.63 8.76 -4.49
C VAL A 74 8.02 8.31 -4.07
N TRP A 75 8.27 8.25 -2.76
CA TRP A 75 9.56 7.81 -2.23
C TRP A 75 9.88 6.38 -2.68
N ARG A 76 8.91 5.46 -2.57
CA ARG A 76 9.08 4.07 -3.00
C ARG A 76 9.32 3.92 -4.50
N LEU A 77 8.63 4.70 -5.32
CA LEU A 77 8.87 4.69 -6.77
C LEU A 77 10.26 5.25 -7.14
N SER A 78 10.79 6.18 -6.35
CA SER A 78 12.17 6.65 -6.47
C SER A 78 13.17 5.56 -6.07
N ASP A 79 12.92 4.89 -4.95
CA ASP A 79 13.76 3.80 -4.42
C ASP A 79 13.79 2.59 -5.37
N GLU A 80 12.66 2.24 -5.97
CA GLU A 80 12.53 1.20 -7.00
C GLU A 80 13.15 1.60 -8.35
N GLY A 81 13.65 2.84 -8.49
CA GLY A 81 14.25 3.36 -9.71
C GLY A 81 13.26 3.63 -10.84
N ALA A 82 11.95 3.62 -10.55
CA ALA A 82 10.89 3.99 -11.48
C ALA A 82 10.82 5.51 -11.67
N LEU A 83 11.29 6.29 -10.69
CA LEU A 83 11.47 7.73 -10.79
C LEU A 83 12.93 8.10 -10.60
N ARG A 84 13.35 9.13 -11.32
CA ARG A 84 14.62 9.81 -11.09
C ARG A 84 14.31 11.16 -10.50
N GLN A 85 14.78 11.38 -9.28
CA GLN A 85 14.75 12.69 -8.63
C GLN A 85 15.96 13.51 -9.07
N SER A 86 15.72 14.70 -9.61
CA SER A 86 16.74 15.69 -9.91
C SER A 86 16.38 16.99 -9.19
N SER A 87 17.02 17.21 -8.04
CA SER A 87 16.65 18.27 -7.09
C SER A 87 15.19 18.14 -6.65
N ASP A 88 14.31 19.05 -7.08
CA ASP A 88 12.91 19.12 -6.70
C ASP A 88 11.95 18.54 -7.76
N ILE A 89 12.51 18.03 -8.87
CA ILE A 89 11.76 17.50 -10.01
C ILE A 89 11.90 15.99 -10.07
N PHE A 90 10.77 15.31 -10.24
CA PHE A 90 10.67 13.89 -10.53
C PHE A 90 10.44 13.69 -12.02
N GLU A 91 11.26 12.82 -12.61
CA GLU A 91 11.16 12.37 -13.99
C GLU A 91 10.92 10.86 -14.01
N LEU A 92 10.16 10.39 -15.00
CA LEU A 92 9.96 8.96 -15.22
C LEU A 92 11.30 8.31 -15.61
N SER A 93 11.81 7.45 -14.73
CA SER A 93 13.02 6.69 -14.97
C SER A 93 12.64 5.38 -15.66
N PHE A 94 12.86 5.34 -16.97
CA PHE A 94 12.83 4.08 -17.70
C PHE A 94 14.18 3.39 -17.54
N ALA A 95 14.42 2.77 -16.37
CA ALA A 95 15.45 1.74 -16.30
C ALA A 95 15.04 0.62 -17.29
N ARG A 96 15.97 0.31 -18.20
CA ARG A 96 15.78 -0.51 -19.42
C ARG A 96 14.95 -1.78 -19.23
#